data_AF-A0A8B5WM19-F1
#
_entry.id   AF-A0A8B5WM19-F1
#
_cell.length_a   1.000
_cell.length_b   1.000
_cell.length_c   1.000
_cell.angle_alpha   90.00
_cell.angle_beta   90.00
_cell.angle_gamma   90.00
#
_symmetry.space_group_name_H-M   'P 1'
#
loop_
_entity.id
_entity.type
_entity.pdbx_description
1 polymer ?
#
loop_
_entity_poly.entity_id
_entity_poly.type
_entity_poly.pdbx_seq_one_letter_code
_entity_poly.pdbx_strand_id
1 'polypeptide(L)'
;MDVHGDMIRQLRLDRGWTQQQLAEIADLSLRTVQRVENQNVASNESVSALASVLELPREQILVRSASPEVLARAERRVAWVIPVATGVGVALGSGGTALLMRWLGG
;
A
#
# COMPACT_ATOMS: atom_id res chain seq x y z
N MET A 1 -5.48 9.90 10.60
CA MET A 1 -5.42 8.43 10.46
C MET A 1 -5.51 8.10 8.99
N ASP A 2 -4.67 7.16 8.54
CA ASP A 2 -4.68 6.71 7.16
C ASP A 2 -5.88 5.78 6.93
N VAL A 3 -6.58 6.00 5.82
CA VAL A 3 -7.84 5.32 5.50
C VAL A 3 -7.87 4.88 4.04
N HIS A 4 -8.70 3.88 3.74
CA HIS A 4 -8.97 3.42 2.39
C HIS A 4 -9.96 4.37 1.67
N GLY A 5 -9.48 5.55 1.24
CA GLY A 5 -10.30 6.59 0.59
C GLY A 5 -10.97 6.13 -0.71
N ASP A 6 -10.27 5.32 -1.52
CA ASP A 6 -10.83 4.76 -2.75
C ASP A 6 -11.98 3.78 -2.48
N MET A 7 -11.88 2.98 -1.41
CA MET A 7 -12.96 2.07 -0.99
C MET A 7 -14.20 2.86 -0.54
N ILE A 8 -13.99 3.95 0.23
CA ILE A 8 -15.08 4.83 0.65
C ILE A 8 -15.77 5.47 -0.56
N ARG A 9 -14.99 5.93 -1.54
CA ARG A 9 -15.51 6.47 -2.81
C ARG A 9 -16.34 5.43 -3.57
N GLN A 10 -15.84 4.20 -3.69
CA GLN A 10 -16.55 3.11 -4.36
C GLN A 10 -17.90 2.83 -3.70
N LEU A 11 -17.90 2.61 -2.38
CA LEU A 11 -19.13 2.37 -1.61
C LEU A 11 -20.15 3.50 -1.70
N ARG A 12 -19.67 4.75 -1.78
CA ARG A 12 -20.53 5.92 -1.99
C ARG A 12 -21.19 5.85 -3.37
N LEU A 13 -20.42 5.55 -4.41
CA LEU A 13 -20.92 5.44 -5.78
C LEU A 13 -21.87 4.25 -5.96
N ASP A 14 -21.57 3.11 -5.34
CA ASP A 14 -22.43 1.91 -5.35
C ASP A 14 -23.80 2.18 -4.71
N ARG A 15 -23.83 3.07 -3.71
CA ARG A 15 -25.06 3.55 -3.08
C ARG A 15 -25.73 4.72 -3.82
N GLY A 16 -25.19 5.14 -4.96
CA GLY A 16 -25.75 6.23 -5.77
C GLY A 16 -25.61 7.61 -5.15
N TRP A 17 -24.68 7.81 -4.20
CA TRP A 17 -24.51 9.07 -3.49
C TRP A 17 -23.47 9.98 -4.13
N THR A 18 -23.76 11.27 -4.16
CA THR A 18 -22.77 12.33 -4.39
C THR A 18 -21.91 12.55 -3.14
N GLN A 19 -20.74 13.18 -3.30
CA GLN A 19 -19.89 13.52 -2.15
C GLN A 19 -20.64 14.39 -1.12
N GLN A 20 -21.51 15.29 -1.60
CA GLN A 20 -22.30 16.15 -0.73
C GLN A 20 -23.36 15.36 0.04
N GLN A 21 -24.04 14.41 -0.60
CA GLN A 21 -24.97 13.51 0.09
C GLN A 21 -24.27 12.66 1.16
N LEU A 22 -23.09 12.09 0.87
CA LEU A 22 -22.33 11.37 1.90
C LEU A 22 -21.95 12.29 3.06
N ALA A 23 -21.56 13.53 2.77
CA ALA A 23 -21.22 14.52 3.79
C ALA A 23 -22.43 14.81 4.69
N GLU A 24 -23.60 15.02 4.11
CA GLU A 24 -24.85 15.26 4.83
C GLU A 24 -25.27 14.05 5.69
N ILE A 25 -25.24 12.83 5.14
CA ILE A 25 -25.66 11.62 5.86
C ILE A 25 -24.67 11.29 7.00
N ALA A 26 -23.38 11.53 6.80
CA ALA A 26 -22.33 11.30 7.80
C ALA A 26 -22.13 12.46 8.79
N ASP A 27 -22.91 13.55 8.67
CA ASP A 27 -22.73 14.77 9.45
C ASP A 27 -21.28 15.31 9.40
N LEU A 28 -20.72 15.33 8.19
CA LEU A 28 -19.38 15.83 7.89
C LEU A 28 -19.45 16.99 6.90
N SER A 29 -18.41 17.83 6.87
CA SER A 29 -18.27 18.81 5.81
C SER A 29 -17.93 18.14 4.46
N LEU A 30 -18.38 18.71 3.34
CA LEU A 30 -17.97 18.28 2.00
C LEU A 30 -16.45 18.22 1.85
N ARG A 31 -15.73 19.21 2.43
CA ARG A 31 -14.26 19.25 2.43
C ARG A 31 -13.66 18.05 3.16
N THR A 32 -14.30 17.59 4.25
CA THR A 32 -13.87 16.39 4.98
C THR A 32 -13.99 15.16 4.09
N VAL A 33 -15.14 14.96 3.45
CA VAL A 33 -15.36 13.83 2.53
C VAL A 33 -14.38 13.85 1.36
N GLN A 34 -14.19 15.01 0.72
CA GLN A 34 -13.22 15.18 -0.36
C GLN A 34 -11.79 14.87 0.10
N ARG A 35 -11.40 15.33 1.29
CA ARG A 35 -10.08 15.04 1.85
C ARG A 35 -9.90 13.55 2.15
N VAL A 36 -10.92 12.90 2.68
CA VAL A 36 -10.92 11.45 2.92
C VAL A 36 -10.72 10.68 1.60
N GLU A 37 -11.49 10.99 0.56
CA GLU A 37 -11.41 10.27 -0.72
C GLU A 37 -10.18 10.60 -1.58
N ASN A 38 -9.58 11.80 -1.43
CA ASN A 38 -8.46 12.23 -2.27
C ASN A 38 -7.10 12.10 -1.57
N GLN A 39 -7.06 12.29 -0.25
CA GLN A 39 -5.81 12.32 0.52
C GLN A 39 -5.66 11.10 1.43
N ASN A 40 -6.64 10.20 1.49
CA ASN A 40 -6.59 8.98 2.31
C ASN A 40 -6.36 9.26 3.80
N VAL A 41 -6.80 10.41 4.31
CA VAL A 41 -6.64 10.78 5.73
C VAL A 41 -7.95 11.24 6.35
N ALA A 42 -8.26 10.73 7.53
CA ALA A 42 -9.45 11.07 8.32
C ALA A 42 -9.11 11.31 9.81
N SER A 43 -9.98 12.06 10.52
CA SER A 43 -9.94 12.13 12.00
C SER A 43 -10.62 10.92 12.63
N ASN A 44 -10.56 10.76 13.96
CA ASN A 44 -11.19 9.63 14.65
C ASN A 44 -12.71 9.67 14.61
N GLU A 45 -13.23 10.88 14.74
CA GLU A 45 -14.62 11.24 14.64
C GLU A 45 -15.11 10.97 13.20
N SER A 46 -14.35 11.43 12.19
CA SER A 46 -14.68 11.19 10.78
C SER A 46 -14.71 9.71 10.44
N VAL A 47 -13.76 8.91 10.94
CA VAL A 47 -13.76 7.45 10.72
C VAL A 47 -14.98 6.81 11.38
N SER A 48 -15.35 7.24 12.59
CA SER A 48 -16.49 6.66 13.30
C SER A 48 -17.82 7.00 12.62
N ALA A 49 -17.98 8.24 12.15
CA ALA A 49 -19.15 8.67 11.39
C ALA A 49 -19.27 7.95 10.04
N LEU A 50 -18.17 7.81 9.30
CA LEU A 50 -18.17 7.06 8.03
C LEU A 50 -18.41 5.57 8.26
N ALA A 51 -17.85 4.99 9.33
CA ALA A 51 -18.09 3.59 9.70
C ALA A 51 -19.58 3.32 9.97
N SER A 52 -20.26 4.22 10.70
CA SER A 52 -21.68 4.02 11.00
C SER A 52 -22.56 4.14 9.74
N VAL A 53 -22.34 5.15 8.91
CA VAL A 53 -23.15 5.39 7.70
C VAL A 53 -22.90 4.37 6.60
N LEU A 54 -21.65 3.91 6.45
CA LEU A 54 -21.31 2.88 5.48
C LEU A 54 -21.56 1.46 6.00
N GLU A 55 -22.01 1.33 7.26
CA GLU A 55 -22.28 0.06 7.93
C GLU A 55 -21.06 -0.89 7.93
N LEU A 56 -19.88 -0.32 8.18
CA LEU A 56 -18.62 -1.06 8.20
C LEU A 56 -17.93 -0.95 9.56
N PRO A 57 -17.22 -2.00 9.99
CA PRO A 57 -16.31 -1.89 11.12
C PRO A 57 -15.16 -0.93 10.77
N ARG A 58 -14.67 -0.22 11.79
CA ARG A 58 -13.63 0.83 11.63
C ARG A 58 -12.34 0.27 11.03
N GLU A 59 -12.03 -0.99 11.34
CA GLU A 59 -10.85 -1.70 10.89
C GLU A 59 -10.83 -1.91 9.37
N GLN A 60 -12.00 -1.91 8.71
CA GLN A 60 -12.07 -1.95 7.24
C GLN A 60 -11.83 -0.57 6.62
N ILE A 61 -12.10 0.51 7.34
CA ILE A 61 -11.83 1.88 6.88
C ILE A 61 -10.36 2.24 7.06
N LEU A 62 -9.74 1.81 8.17
CA LEU A 62 -8.38 2.16 8.54
C LEU A 62 -7.34 1.36 7.75
N VAL A 63 -6.31 2.04 7.25
CA VAL A 63 -5.14 1.37 6.70
C VAL A 63 -4.32 0.81 7.86
N ARG A 64 -4.15 -0.51 7.91
CA ARG A 64 -3.29 -1.14 8.90
C ARG A 64 -1.84 -1.04 8.44
N SER A 65 -1.08 -0.13 9.06
CA SER A 65 0.37 -0.09 8.90
C SER A 65 0.99 -1.37 9.47
N ALA A 66 1.88 -2.01 8.72
CA ALA A 66 2.66 -3.12 9.24
C ALA A 66 3.50 -2.65 10.43
N SER A 67 3.60 -3.47 11.48
CA SER A 67 4.46 -3.16 12.62
C SER A 67 5.91 -2.98 12.15
N PRO A 68 6.67 -2.00 12.69
CA PRO A 68 8.08 -1.81 12.35
C PRO A 68 8.92 -3.08 12.46
N GLU A 69 8.59 -3.97 13.40
CA GLU A 69 9.29 -5.25 13.59
C GLU A 69 9.06 -6.24 12.44
N VAL A 70 7.86 -6.21 11.83
CA VAL A 70 7.50 -7.05 10.68
C VAL A 70 8.25 -6.55 9.45
N LEU A 71 8.29 -5.24 9.24
CA LEU A 71 9.05 -4.61 8.16
C LEU A 71 10.55 -4.92 8.29
N ALA A 72 11.13 -4.70 9.48
CA ALA A 72 12.55 -5.00 9.74
C ALA A 72 12.88 -6.49 9.58
N ARG A 73 11.95 -7.39 9.89
CA ARG A 73 12.12 -8.84 9.63
C ARG A 73 12.11 -9.14 8.14
N ALA A 74 11.21 -8.52 7.36
CA ALA A 74 11.16 -8.68 5.91
C ALA A 74 12.44 -8.16 5.26
N GLU A 75 12.92 -6.98 5.65
CA GLU A 75 14.18 -6.40 5.17
C GLU A 75 15.38 -7.31 5.46
N ARG A 76 15.52 -7.81 6.69
CA ARG A 76 16.58 -8.78 7.03
C ARG A 76 16.53 -10.06 6.19
N ARG A 77 15.33 -10.51 5.82
CA ARG A 77 15.16 -11.69 4.95
C ARG A 77 15.56 -11.42 3.51
N VAL A 78 15.39 -10.21 3.01
CA VAL A 78 15.75 -9.84 1.63
C VAL A 78 17.18 -9.31 1.53
N ALA A 79 17.79 -8.91 2.66
CA ALA A 79 19.14 -8.36 2.72
C ALA A 79 20.21 -9.25 2.07
N TRP A 80 20.05 -10.59 2.08
CA TRP A 80 20.98 -11.50 1.42
C TRP A 80 20.70 -11.70 -0.08
N VAL A 81 19.50 -11.37 -0.57
CA VAL A 81 19.08 -11.61 -1.96
C VAL A 81 19.92 -10.79 -2.92
N ILE A 82 20.14 -9.50 -2.63
CA ILE A 82 20.93 -8.60 -3.47
C ILE A 82 22.40 -9.05 -3.61
N PRO A 83 23.16 -9.31 -2.53
CA PRO A 83 24.54 -9.76 -2.64
C PRO A 83 24.66 -11.15 -3.28
N VAL A 84 23.73 -12.07 -3.01
CA VAL A 84 23.75 -13.40 -3.64
C VAL A 84 23.47 -13.31 -5.14
N ALA A 85 22.46 -12.54 -5.56
CA ALA A 85 22.19 -12.33 -6.98
C ALA A 85 23.38 -11.71 -7.71
N THR A 86 24.01 -10.70 -7.09
CA THR A 86 25.22 -10.05 -7.63
C THR A 86 26.39 -11.03 -7.75
N GLY A 87 26.65 -11.83 -6.71
CA GLY A 87 27.72 -12.82 -6.70
C GLY A 87 27.55 -13.91 -7.76
N VAL A 88 26.32 -14.42 -7.92
CA VAL A 88 26.01 -15.41 -8.98
C VAL A 88 26.21 -14.82 -10.37
N GLY A 89 25.78 -13.58 -10.62
CA GLY A 89 25.97 -12.91 -11.90
C GLY A 89 27.46 -12.75 -12.27
N VAL A 90 28.29 -12.33 -11.32
CA VAL A 90 29.75 -12.20 -11.52
C VAL A 90 30.39 -13.55 -11.84
N ALA A 91 30.04 -14.61 -11.10
CA ALA A 91 30.59 -15.94 -11.31
C ALA A 91 30.28 -16.48 -12.71
N LEU A 92 29.04 -16.32 -13.19
CA LEU A 92 28.63 -16.76 -14.53
C LEU A 92 29.30 -15.93 -15.64
N GLY A 93 29.41 -14.61 -15.47
CA GLY A 93 30.05 -13.73 -16.46
C GLY A 93 31.54 -14.00 -16.62
N SER A 94 32.29 -13.97 -15.52
CA SER A 94 33.75 -14.17 -15.52
C SER A 94 34.15 -15.62 -15.85
N GLY A 95 33.36 -16.60 -15.37
CA GLY A 95 33.57 -18.01 -15.70
C GLY A 95 33.35 -18.30 -17.19
N GLY A 96 32.29 -17.74 -17.77
CA GLY A 96 32.00 -17.87 -19.20
C GLY A 96 33.08 -17.27 -20.10
N THR A 97 33.62 -16.10 -19.73
CA THR A 97 34.71 -15.46 -20.48
C THR A 97 36.01 -16.25 -20.41
N ALA A 98 36.39 -16.77 -19.24
CA ALA A 98 37.60 -17.58 -19.10
C ALA A 98 37.52 -18.91 -19.90
N LEU A 99 36.34 -19.54 -19.93
CA LEU A 99 36.09 -20.76 -20.70
C LEU A 99 36.17 -20.50 -22.21
N LEU A 100 35.60 -19.39 -22.69
CA LEU A 100 35.68 -18.96 -24.08
C LEU A 100 37.13 -18.70 -24.52
N MET A 101 37.90 -17.99 -23.69
CA MET A 101 39.33 -17.75 -23.98
C MET A 101 40.12 -19.06 -24.05
N ARG A 102 39.80 -20.03 -23.18
CA ARG A 102 40.47 -21.34 -23.16
C ARG A 102 40.10 -22.23 -24.35
N TRP A 103 38.91 -22.04 -24.94
CA TRP A 103 38.44 -22.80 -26.10
C TRP A 103 38.92 -22.21 -27.43
N LEU A 104 39.05 -20.88 -27.54
CA LEU A 104 39.54 -20.18 -28.74
C LEU A 104 41.07 -20.14 -28.84
N GLY A 105 41.79 -20.29 -27.72
CA GLY A 105 43.25 -20.18 -27.64
C GLY A 105 44.02 -21.51 -27.70
N GLY A 106 43.39 -22.61 -28.11
CA GLY A 106 43.98 -23.95 -28.19
C GLY A 106 43.82 -24.60 -29.57
#